data_AF-A0A1H2YLW6-F1
#
_entry.id   AF-A0A1H2YLW6-F1
#
_cell.length_a   1.000
_cell.length_b   1.000
_cell.length_c   1.000
_cell.angle_alpha   90.00
_cell.angle_beta   90.00
_cell.angle_gamma   90.00
#
_symmetry.space_group_name_H-M   'P 1'
#
loop_
_entity.id
_entity.type
_entity.pdbx_description
1 polymer ?
#
loop_
_entity_poly.entity_id
_entity_poly.type
_entity_poly.pdbx_seq_one_letter_code
_entity_poly.pdbx_strand_id
1 'polypeptide(L)'
;MVCPAFSNQTTFAVGSVPQGITNADFNGDGTPDLAVTNLIDNTVSVLLGNGDGTFAPQTTFARWIRRLCSSNYLCCRIWTSRYY
;
A
#
# COMPACT_ATOMS: atom_id res chain seq x y z
N MET A 1 -25.12 -13.80 -22.02
CA MET A 1 -23.88 -13.99 -21.24
C MET A 1 -22.87 -12.99 -21.75
N VAL A 2 -22.54 -11.97 -20.97
CA VAL A 2 -21.48 -11.01 -21.32
C VAL A 2 -20.30 -11.35 -20.42
N CYS A 3 -19.18 -11.78 -21.00
CA CYS A 3 -17.96 -11.95 -20.23
C CYS A 3 -17.47 -10.55 -19.83
N PRO A 4 -17.20 -10.28 -18.54
CA PRO A 4 -16.65 -8.99 -18.14
C PRO A 4 -15.30 -8.79 -18.84
N ALA A 5 -15.17 -7.70 -19.59
CA ALA A 5 -13.90 -7.29 -20.16
C ALA A 5 -13.05 -6.63 -19.07
N PHE A 6 -11.75 -6.90 -19.08
CA PHE A 6 -10.81 -6.18 -18.21
C PHE A 6 -10.71 -4.72 -18.68
N SER A 7 -10.74 -3.78 -17.73
CA SER A 7 -10.50 -2.36 -18.03
C SER A 7 -9.02 -2.14 -18.35
N ASN A 8 -8.72 -0.98 -18.93
CA ASN A 8 -7.33 -0.55 -19.15
C ASN A 8 -6.58 -0.43 -17.81
N GLN A 9 -5.29 -0.78 -17.82
CA GLN A 9 -4.44 -0.61 -16.66
C GLN A 9 -4.27 0.88 -16.31
N THR A 10 -4.28 1.18 -15.02
CA THR A 10 -3.90 2.49 -14.49
C THR A 10 -2.57 2.36 -13.76
N THR A 11 -1.66 3.28 -14.00
CA THR A 11 -0.35 3.29 -13.35
C THR A 11 -0.34 4.26 -12.18
N PHE A 12 0.20 3.81 -11.04
CA PHE A 12 0.38 4.63 -9.86
C PHE A 12 1.86 4.74 -9.54
N ALA A 13 2.34 5.97 -9.32
CA ALA A 13 3.73 6.19 -8.96
C ALA A 13 4.00 5.67 -7.55
N VAL A 14 5.06 4.87 -7.42
CA VAL A 14 5.61 4.35 -6.15
C VAL A 14 7.10 4.69 -6.07
N GLY A 15 7.78 4.28 -5.00
CA GLY A 15 9.23 4.42 -4.89
C GLY A 15 10.00 3.45 -5.79
N SER A 16 11.33 3.50 -5.70
CA SER A 16 12.26 2.74 -6.52
C SER A 16 12.34 1.27 -6.11
N VAL A 17 12.26 0.37 -7.10
CA VAL A 17 12.32 -1.09 -6.92
C VAL A 17 11.25 -1.57 -5.92
N PRO A 18 9.96 -1.49 -6.31
CA PRO A 18 8.89 -2.07 -5.52
C PRO A 18 9.08 -3.59 -5.45
N GLN A 19 9.15 -4.14 -4.23
CA GLN A 19 9.41 -5.57 -3.98
C GLN A 19 8.16 -6.32 -3.53
N GLY A 20 7.24 -5.63 -2.86
CA GLY A 20 6.09 -6.22 -2.21
C GLY A 20 4.91 -5.27 -2.25
N ILE A 21 3.72 -5.85 -2.38
CA ILE A 21 2.44 -5.15 -2.33
C ILE A 21 1.51 -5.88 -1.37
N THR A 22 0.70 -5.11 -0.65
CA THR A 22 -0.38 -5.60 0.19
C THR A 22 -1.55 -4.62 0.17
N ASN A 23 -2.75 -5.13 0.40
CA ASN A 23 -3.97 -4.33 0.47
C ASN A 23 -4.64 -4.51 1.83
N ALA A 24 -5.10 -3.43 2.43
CA ALA A 24 -5.93 -3.42 3.63
C ALA A 24 -6.55 -2.03 3.79
N ASP A 25 -7.62 -1.93 4.56
CA ASP A 25 -8.11 -0.63 5.03
C ASP A 25 -7.13 -0.08 6.08
N PHE A 26 -6.38 0.95 5.70
CA PHE A 26 -5.38 1.59 6.55
C PHE A 26 -5.92 2.87 7.20
N ASN A 27 -6.80 3.61 6.54
CA ASN A 27 -7.36 4.86 7.06
C ASN A 27 -8.68 4.69 7.83
N GLY A 28 -9.27 3.50 7.84
CA GLY A 28 -10.52 3.15 8.52
C GLY A 28 -11.78 3.61 7.78
N ASP A 29 -11.70 3.91 6.48
CA ASP A 29 -12.85 4.39 5.70
C ASP A 29 -13.70 3.26 5.08
N GLY A 30 -13.31 2.00 5.29
CA GLY A 30 -13.97 0.83 4.74
C GLY A 30 -13.57 0.50 3.29
N THR A 31 -12.67 1.27 2.70
CA THR A 31 -12.11 1.06 1.37
C THR A 31 -10.74 0.37 1.47
N PRO A 32 -10.47 -0.64 0.63
CA PRO A 32 -9.12 -1.21 0.57
C PRO A 32 -8.10 -0.19 0.05
N ASP A 33 -7.10 0.10 0.87
CA ASP A 33 -5.90 0.86 0.50
C ASP A 33 -4.80 -0.07 0.00
N LEU A 34 -3.76 0.50 -0.62
CA LEU A 34 -2.57 -0.22 -1.07
C LEU A 34 -1.32 0.24 -0.32
N ALA A 35 -0.48 -0.72 0.06
CA ALA A 35 0.86 -0.45 0.56
C ALA A 35 1.90 -1.21 -0.28
N VAL A 36 2.94 -0.49 -0.69
CA VAL A 36 4.02 -0.97 -1.54
C VAL A 36 5.35 -0.75 -0.84
N THR A 37 6.16 -1.79 -0.71
CA THR A 37 7.51 -1.70 -0.12
C THR A 37 8.54 -1.44 -1.21
N ASN A 38 9.29 -0.34 -1.08
CA ASN A 38 10.31 0.08 -2.05
C ASN A 38 11.70 -0.27 -1.50
N LEU A 39 12.37 -1.23 -2.13
CA LEU A 39 13.60 -1.83 -1.61
C LEU A 39 14.78 -0.86 -1.62
N ILE A 40 15.00 -0.16 -2.74
CA ILE A 40 16.14 0.75 -2.88
C ILE A 40 15.96 1.99 -2.01
N ASP A 41 14.77 2.58 -2.03
CA ASP A 41 14.50 3.80 -1.29
C ASP A 41 14.42 3.56 0.23
N ASN A 42 14.32 2.29 0.66
CA ASN A 42 14.00 1.94 2.05
C ASN A 42 12.76 2.70 2.55
N THR A 43 11.71 2.73 1.72
CA THR A 43 10.44 3.39 2.03
C THR A 43 9.27 2.45 1.80
N VAL A 44 8.11 2.81 2.35
CA VAL A 44 6.82 2.21 2.04
C VAL A 44 5.94 3.30 1.45
N SER A 45 5.41 3.08 0.27
CA SER A 45 4.41 3.93 -0.36
C SER A 45 3.03 3.42 0.02
N VAL A 46 2.18 4.27 0.60
CA VAL A 46 0.78 3.95 0.88
C VAL A 46 -0.09 4.79 -0.04
N LEU A 47 -1.02 4.14 -0.75
CA LEU A 47 -1.97 4.76 -1.66
C LEU A 47 -3.37 4.49 -1.12
N LEU A 48 -4.11 5.55 -0.81
CA LEU A 48 -5.45 5.43 -0.25
C LEU A 48 -6.47 5.13 -1.36
N GLY A 49 -7.37 4.19 -1.13
CA GLY A 49 -8.42 3.85 -2.09
C GLY A 49 -9.55 4.87 -2.05
N ASN A 50 -10.10 5.24 -3.21
CA ASN A 50 -11.26 6.14 -3.30
C ASN A 50 -12.60 5.39 -3.41
N GLY A 51 -12.59 4.05 -3.40
CA GLY A 51 -13.78 3.20 -3.46
C GLY A 51 -14.32 2.93 -4.87
N ASP A 52 -13.79 3.63 -5.87
CA ASP A 52 -14.14 3.49 -7.30
C ASP A 52 -13.07 2.72 -8.10
N GLY A 53 -12.10 2.11 -7.41
CA GLY A 53 -10.94 1.44 -8.02
C GLY A 53 -9.79 2.37 -8.38
N THR A 54 -9.89 3.67 -8.06
CA THR A 54 -8.78 4.61 -8.13
C THR A 54 -8.10 4.75 -6.76
N PHE A 55 -6.83 5.17 -6.80
CA PHE A 55 -6.04 5.44 -5.61
C PHE A 55 -5.54 6.87 -5.61
N ALA A 56 -5.49 7.47 -4.42
CA ALA A 56 -4.85 8.76 -4.19
C ALA A 56 -3.33 8.68 -4.42
N PRO A 57 -2.65 9.83 -4.61
CA PRO A 57 -1.21 9.88 -4.70
C PRO A 57 -0.52 9.19 -3.51
N GLN A 58 0.60 8.54 -3.77
CA GLN A 58 1.36 7.86 -2.72
C GLN A 58 1.77 8.80 -1.58
N THR A 59 1.60 8.31 -0.36
CA THR A 59 2.23 8.87 0.83
C THR A 59 3.41 7.97 1.21
N THR A 60 4.60 8.54 1.27
CA THR A 60 5.84 7.78 1.48
C THR A 60 6.26 7.80 2.95
N PHE A 61 6.52 6.61 3.51
CA PHE A 61 6.98 6.41 4.87
C PHE A 61 8.39 5.81 4.89
N ALA A 62 9.30 6.35 5.70
CA ALA A 62 10.66 5.82 5.82
C ALA A 62 10.69 4.53 6.66
N ARG A 63 11.44 3.52 6.20
CA ARG A 63 11.64 2.23 6.89
C ARG A 63 12.24 2.38 8.29
N TRP A 64 12.96 3.46 8.54
CA TRP A 64 13.72 3.69 9.77
C TRP A 64 12.88 4.19 10.95
N ILE A 65 11.57 4.36 10.80
CA ILE A 65 10.67 4.70 11.90
C ILE A 65 10.45 3.45 12.79
N ARG A 66 11.49 3.08 13.56
CA ARG A 66 11.42 2.00 14.59
C ARG A 66 10.64 2.42 15.85
N ARG A 67 10.07 3.64 15.89
CA ARG A 67 9.42 4.21 17.08
C ARG A 67 7.90 4.39 16.99
N LEU A 68 7.21 3.69 16.08
CA LEU A 68 5.74 3.74 16.01
C LEU A 68 5.05 2.37 16.01
N CYS A 69 5.74 1.28 16.40
CA CYS A 69 5.11 -0.01 16.70
C CYS A 69 4.66 -0.10 18.18
N SER A 70 4.01 0.94 18.70
CA SER A 70 3.29 0.87 19.97
C SER A 70 1.79 0.95 19.68
N SER A 71 1.17 -0.21 19.53
CA SER A 71 -0.28 -0.42 19.40
C SER A 71 -1.02 0.34 18.29
N ASN A 72 -1.53 -0.40 17.31
CA ASN A 72 -2.70 -0.06 16.48
C ASN A 72 -2.55 0.84 15.25
N TYR A 73 -1.36 1.13 14.75
CA TYR A 73 -1.22 1.87 13.48
C TYR A 73 -0.43 1.07 12.44
N LEU A 74 -1.02 0.95 11.23
CA LEU A 74 -0.52 0.54 9.90
C LEU A 74 0.77 -0.30 9.79
N CYS A 75 1.84 0.15 10.46
CA CYS A 75 3.21 -0.30 10.29
C CYS A 75 3.40 -1.77 10.68
N CYS A 76 2.69 -2.27 11.71
CA CYS A 76 2.90 -3.62 12.23
C CYS A 76 2.39 -4.71 11.27
N ARG A 77 1.21 -4.53 10.65
CA ARG A 77 0.59 -5.56 9.78
C ARG A 77 1.30 -5.73 8.43
N ILE A 78 1.83 -4.65 7.85
CA ILE A 78 2.63 -4.70 6.61
C ILE A 78 3.99 -5.38 6.90
N TRP A 79 4.56 -5.18 8.10
CA TRP A 79 5.86 -5.72 8.48
C TRP A 79 5.86 -7.20 8.91
N THR A 80 4.80 -7.71 9.54
CA THR A 80 4.80 -9.08 10.09
C THR A 80 4.45 -10.18 9.08
N SER A 81 4.11 -9.86 7.82
CA SER A 81 3.53 -10.82 6.86
C SER A 81 4.52 -11.37 5.81
N ARG A 82 5.75 -10.87 5.71
CA ARG A 82 6.72 -11.32 4.67
C ARG A 82 8.18 -11.46 5.10
N TYR A 83 8.45 -11.53 6.40
CA TYR A 83 9.78 -11.88 6.93
C TYR A 83 9.75 -13.17 7.78
N TYR A 84 8.91 -14.14 7.38
CA TYR A 84 9.06 -15.57 7.64
C TYR A 84 8.67 -16.34 6.37
#